data_AF-A0A9X6NQU4-F1
#
_entry.id   AF-A0A9X6NQU4-F1
#
_cell.length_a   1.000
_cell.length_b   1.000
_cell.length_c   1.000
_cell.angle_alpha   90.00
_cell.angle_beta   90.00
_cell.angle_gamma   90.00
#
_symmetry.space_group_name_H-M   'P 1'
#
loop_
_entity.id
_entity.type
_entity.pdbx_description
1 polymer ?
#
loop_
_entity_poly.entity_id
_entity_poly.type
_entity_poly.pdbx_seq_one_letter_code
_entity_poly.pdbx_strand_id
1 'polypeptide(L)'
;MSTRKKPYYLDTSVHSSLTRTLPVFMGLISAREFVDVVKVTREDDRIFTACVSIEHSDYGAKSSKGIRGTCYPNGLFCYRVQG
;
A
#
# COMPACT_ATOMS: atom_id res chain seq x y z
N MET A 1 -8.25 -11.64 -40.72
CA MET A 1 -8.69 -12.07 -39.37
C MET A 1 -7.93 -11.24 -38.35
N SER A 2 -8.61 -10.27 -37.74
CA SER A 2 -8.05 -9.41 -36.69
C SER A 2 -8.05 -10.18 -35.38
N THR A 3 -6.87 -10.55 -34.89
CA THR A 3 -6.70 -11.09 -33.53
C THR A 3 -6.94 -9.94 -32.56
N ARG A 4 -8.19 -9.77 -32.11
CA ARG A 4 -8.50 -8.97 -30.92
C ARG A 4 -7.64 -9.52 -29.77
N LYS A 5 -6.56 -8.82 -29.42
CA LYS A 5 -5.84 -9.03 -28.17
C LYS A 5 -6.88 -8.88 -27.06
N LYS A 6 -7.12 -9.96 -26.32
CA LYS A 6 -7.99 -9.95 -25.14
C LYS A 6 -7.51 -8.82 -24.22
N PRO A 7 -8.40 -8.02 -23.62
CA PRO A 7 -7.97 -6.97 -22.70
C PRO A 7 -7.20 -7.64 -21.57
N TYR A 8 -5.94 -7.27 -21.43
CA TYR A 8 -5.07 -7.75 -20.37
C TYR A 8 -5.79 -7.50 -19.05
N TYR A 9 -6.17 -8.58 -18.34
CA TYR A 9 -6.67 -8.46 -16.99
C TYR A 9 -5.50 -7.93 -16.16
N LEU A 10 -5.53 -6.63 -15.86
CA LEU A 10 -4.73 -6.03 -14.80
C LEU A 10 -5.10 -6.79 -13.52
N ASP A 11 -4.25 -7.71 -13.09
CA ASP A 11 -4.41 -8.37 -11.79
C ASP A 11 -4.29 -7.29 -10.73
N THR A 12 -5.45 -6.80 -10.32
CA THR A 12 -5.61 -5.68 -9.43
C THR A 12 -6.24 -6.21 -8.16
N SER A 13 -5.55 -6.01 -7.05
CA SER A 13 -6.07 -6.36 -5.73
C SER A 13 -6.11 -5.13 -4.84
N VAL A 14 -7.10 -5.07 -3.96
CA VAL A 14 -7.27 -4.00 -3.00
C VAL A 14 -7.39 -4.63 -1.62
N HIS A 15 -6.56 -4.17 -0.69
CA HIS A 15 -6.49 -4.72 0.66
C HIS A 15 -6.42 -3.59 1.68
N SER A 16 -7.12 -3.73 2.80
CA SER A 16 -6.79 -2.96 4.00
C SER A 16 -5.64 -3.64 4.74
N SER A 17 -4.70 -2.85 5.23
CA SER A 17 -3.51 -3.34 5.93
C SER A 17 -3.29 -2.57 7.23
N LEU A 18 -2.91 -3.28 8.29
CA LEU A 18 -2.42 -2.69 9.54
C LEU A 18 -0.89 -2.83 9.56
N THR A 19 -0.18 -1.70 9.54
CA THR A 19 1.29 -1.69 9.63
C THR A 19 1.75 -0.90 10.85
N ARG A 20 2.92 -1.25 11.37
CA ARG A 20 3.55 -0.57 12.51
C ARG A 20 5.02 -0.28 12.21
N THR A 21 5.41 0.98 12.34
CA THR A 21 6.82 1.36 12.26
C THR A 21 7.53 1.08 13.58
N LEU A 22 8.83 0.83 13.50
CA LEU A 22 9.70 0.90 14.68
C LEU A 22 9.89 2.37 15.10
N PRO A 23 10.28 2.64 16.36
CA PRO A 23 10.80 3.95 16.73
C PRO A 23 12.01 4.30 15.85
N VAL A 24 12.10 5.54 15.39
CA VAL A 24 13.18 6.01 14.50
C VAL A 24 13.85 7.26 15.08
N PHE A 25 14.99 7.67 14.51
CA PHE A 25 15.83 8.78 14.99
C PHE A 25 16.20 8.66 16.48
N MET A 26 16.78 7.51 16.86
CA MET A 26 17.16 7.22 18.26
C MET A 26 15.99 7.39 19.26
N GLY A 27 14.76 7.14 18.82
CA GLY A 27 13.56 7.22 19.66
C GLY A 27 12.92 8.61 19.72
N LEU A 28 13.44 9.61 19.01
CA LEU A 28 12.79 10.93 18.90
C LEU A 28 11.43 10.85 18.21
N ILE A 29 11.24 9.88 17.30
CA ILE A 29 9.95 9.59 16.70
C ILE A 29 9.49 8.22 17.20
N SER A 30 8.42 8.23 18.00
CA SER A 30 7.78 7.00 18.47
C SER A 30 7.19 6.18 17.32
N ALA A 31 7.06 4.87 17.55
CA ALA A 31 6.38 3.95 16.64
C ALA A 31 4.97 4.46 16.26
N ARG A 32 4.63 4.33 14.98
CA ARG A 32 3.34 4.74 14.42
C ARG A 32 2.61 3.54 13.86
N GLU A 33 1.31 3.49 14.08
CA GLU A 33 0.43 2.49 13.47
C GLU A 33 -0.35 3.15 12.33
N PHE A 34 -0.36 2.50 11.16
CA PHE A 34 -1.09 2.97 9.98
C PHE A 34 -2.15 1.95 9.58
N VAL A 35 -3.31 2.44 9.18
CA VAL A 35 -4.38 1.64 8.59
C VAL A 35 -4.63 2.24 7.22
N ASP A 36 -4.24 1.49 6.21
CA ASP A 36 -4.22 1.98 4.85
C ASP A 36 -5.00 1.04 3.92
N VAL A 37 -5.61 1.61 2.89
CA VAL A 37 -6.02 0.84 1.72
C VAL A 37 -4.88 0.83 0.72
N VAL A 38 -4.50 -0.36 0.29
CA VAL A 38 -3.44 -0.58 -0.68
C VAL A 38 -4.04 -1.22 -1.92
N LYS A 39 -3.88 -0.56 -3.06
CA LYS A 39 -4.15 -1.12 -4.38
C LYS A 39 -2.85 -1.61 -4.98
N VAL A 40 -2.79 -2.88 -5.35
CA VAL A 40 -1.68 -3.48 -6.09
C VAL A 40 -2.14 -3.67 -7.52
N THR A 41 -1.35 -3.19 -8.48
CA THR A 41 -1.58 -3.41 -9.91
C THR A 41 -0.35 -4.11 -10.49
N ARG A 42 -0.58 -5.24 -11.17
CA ARG A 42 0.46 -5.93 -11.95
C ARG A 42 0.29 -5.64 -13.44
N GLU A 43 1.38 -5.24 -14.07
CA GLU A 43 1.51 -5.01 -15.51
C GLU A 43 2.70 -5.84 -16.05
N ASP A 44 2.85 -5.90 -17.37
CA ASP A 44 3.83 -6.81 -18.02
C ASP A 44 5.29 -6.52 -17.61
N ASP A 45 5.64 -5.25 -17.36
CA ASP A 45 6.98 -4.77 -17.08
C ASP A 45 7.13 -4.13 -15.69
N ARG A 46 6.05 -4.06 -14.91
CA ARG A 46 6.06 -3.39 -13.60
C ARG A 46 5.00 -3.91 -12.63
N ILE A 47 5.30 -3.71 -11.36
CA ILE A 47 4.33 -3.83 -10.26
C ILE A 47 4.24 -2.46 -9.61
N PHE A 48 3.03 -1.95 -9.43
CA PHE A 48 2.79 -0.67 -8.77
C PHE A 48 1.84 -0.84 -7.58
N THR A 49 2.15 -0.16 -6.48
CA THR A 49 1.25 -0.02 -5.34
C THR A 49 0.80 1.43 -5.19
N ALA A 50 -0.49 1.65 -4.98
CA ALA A 50 -1.03 2.92 -4.48
C ALA A 50 -1.56 2.72 -3.06
N CYS A 51 -1.29 3.64 -2.17
CA CYS A 51 -1.63 3.55 -0.75
C CYS A 51 -2.16 4.89 -0.22
N VAL A 52 -3.18 4.83 0.64
CA VAL A 52 -3.70 5.98 1.39
C VAL A 52 -4.31 5.51 2.72
N SER A 53 -4.16 6.30 3.77
CA SER A 53 -4.79 6.00 5.06
C SER A 53 -6.30 6.10 5.02
N ILE A 54 -6.94 5.17 5.73
CA ILE A 54 -8.39 5.10 5.90
C ILE A 54 -8.74 4.89 7.37
N GLU A 55 -9.98 5.18 7.73
CA GLU A 55 -10.58 4.64 8.94
C GLU A 55 -11.25 3.30 8.61
N HIS A 56 -11.03 2.29 9.43
CA HIS A 56 -11.59 0.94 9.22
C HIS A 56 -12.07 0.38 10.55
N SER A 57 -13.30 -0.15 10.58
CA SER A 57 -13.98 -0.63 11.79
C SER A 57 -13.15 -1.65 12.58
N ASP A 58 -12.48 -2.54 11.84
CA ASP A 58 -11.76 -3.68 12.42
C ASP A 58 -10.50 -3.27 13.21
N TYR A 59 -10.02 -2.03 13.02
CA TYR A 59 -8.74 -1.57 13.61
C TYR A 59 -8.89 -0.45 14.63
N GLY A 60 -10.13 -0.08 14.98
CA GLY A 60 -10.47 0.94 15.98
C GLY A 60 -10.00 2.36 15.64
N ALA A 61 -10.77 3.36 16.11
CA ALA A 61 -10.41 4.77 15.91
C ALA A 61 -9.10 5.16 16.65
N LYS A 62 -8.81 4.50 17.78
CA LYS A 62 -7.58 4.69 18.54
C LYS A 62 -6.65 3.50 18.35
N SER A 63 -5.38 3.80 18.08
CA SER A 63 -4.31 2.80 18.11
C SER A 63 -4.23 2.19 19.50
N SER A 64 -4.17 0.86 19.58
CA SER A 64 -4.11 0.13 20.85
C SER A 64 -2.72 0.21 21.50
N LYS A 65 -1.67 0.56 20.74
CA LYS A 65 -0.26 0.46 21.15
C LYS A 65 0.65 1.59 20.67
N GLY A 66 0.09 2.71 20.20
CA GLY A 66 0.89 3.80 19.66
C GLY A 66 0.10 5.01 19.18
N ILE A 67 0.76 5.85 18.38
CA ILE A 67 0.13 7.00 17.74
C ILE A 67 -0.32 6.58 16.34
N ARG A 68 -1.58 6.85 15.99
CA ARG A 68 -2.10 6.65 14.64
C ARG A 68 -1.36 7.59 13.68
N GLY A 69 -0.64 7.01 12.73
CA GLY A 69 -0.04 7.76 11.62
C GLY A 69 -1.04 7.95 10.49
N THR A 70 -0.81 8.98 9.68
CA THR A 70 -1.59 9.25 8.46
C THR A 70 -0.65 9.23 7.26
N CYS A 71 -0.87 8.26 6.39
CA CYS A 71 -0.27 8.12 5.08
C CYS A 71 -1.11 8.89 4.06
N TYR A 72 -0.58 9.98 3.54
CA TYR A 72 -1.15 10.65 2.37
C TYR A 72 -1.01 9.77 1.11
N PRO A 73 -1.77 10.04 0.04
CA PRO A 73 -1.66 9.30 -1.21
C PRO A 73 -0.20 9.16 -1.66
N ASN A 74 0.29 7.92 -1.68
CA ASN A 74 1.64 7.59 -2.13
C ASN A 74 1.64 6.23 -2.85
N GLY A 75 2.81 5.83 -3.33
CA GLY A 75 2.96 4.56 -4.01
C GLY A 75 4.40 4.17 -4.27
N LEU A 76 4.57 2.92 -4.69
CA LEU A 76 5.86 2.34 -5.04
C LEU A 76 5.76 1.67 -6.40
N PHE A 77 6.77 1.88 -7.24
CA PHE A 77 6.89 1.24 -8.55
C PHE A 77 8.11 0.31 -8.55
N CYS A 78 7.90 -0.95 -8.89
CA CYS A 78 8.94 -1.92 -9.19
C CYS A 78 8.95 -2.16 -10.70
N TYR A 79 10.03 -1.76 -11.37
CA TYR A 79 10.22 -2.01 -12.79
C TYR A 79 11.09 -3.25 -13.01
N ARG A 80 10.74 -4.06 -14.00
CA ARG A 80 11.58 -5.16 -14.46
C ARG A 80 12.82 -4.57 -15.15
N VAL A 81 14.01 -4.88 -14.65
CA VAL A 81 15.25 -4.58 -15.35
C VAL A 81 15.45 -5.64 -16.45
N GLN A 82 15.60 -5.20 -17.69
CA GLN A 82 16.03 -6.07 -18.79
C GLN A 82 17.54 -6.30 -18.63
N GLY A 83 17.94 -7.57 -18.53
CA GLY A 83 19.32 -8.03 -18.54
C GLY A 83 19.54 -8.98 -19.70
#